data_AF-A0A972N4Y1-F1
#
_entry.id   AF-A0A972N4Y1-F1
#
_cell.length_a   1.000
_cell.length_b   1.000
_cell.length_c   1.000
_cell.angle_alpha   90.00
_cell.angle_beta   90.00
_cell.angle_gamma   90.00
#
_symmetry.space_group_name_H-M   'P 1'
#
loop_
_entity.id
_entity.type
_entity.pdbx_description
1 polymer ?
#
loop_
_entity_poly.entity_id
_entity_poly.type
_entity_poly.pdbx_seq_one_letter_code
_entity_poly.pdbx_strand_id
1 'polypeptide(L)'
;MSSHRRNTMGSKVKEGFKCKPEVLDPNKPMMHYKTQIFICSSPRCESVSDPDLADRLREITKEMGLNRGKNRIKITRSRCFGACRHKQVLEIVENTRRNGFLGNNGVWLKEVHLYDEEKWRRLFGLLSENREVLKEEGFKEVPMGEE
;
A
#
# COMPACT_ATOMS: atom_id res chain seq x y z
N MET A 1 -3.49 41.78 -4.94
CA MET A 1 -3.52 40.60 -5.85
C MET A 1 -3.00 39.40 -5.07
N SER A 2 -3.87 38.47 -4.66
CA SER A 2 -3.44 37.31 -3.86
C SER A 2 -2.59 36.37 -4.73
N SER A 3 -1.27 36.38 -4.52
CA SER A 3 -0.34 35.46 -5.15
C SER A 3 -0.70 34.04 -4.74
N HIS A 4 -1.38 33.31 -5.63
CA HIS A 4 -1.76 31.93 -5.39
C HIS A 4 -0.50 31.07 -5.29
N ARG A 5 -0.05 30.79 -4.06
CA ARG A 5 1.11 29.95 -3.77
C ARG A 5 0.83 28.54 -4.28
N ARG A 6 1.62 28.08 -5.25
CA ARG A 6 1.62 26.68 -5.69
C ARG A 6 2.70 25.90 -4.93
N ASN A 7 2.42 24.66 -4.56
CA ASN A 7 3.45 23.76 -4.01
C ASN A 7 4.38 23.23 -5.12
N THR A 8 5.44 22.54 -4.73
CA THR A 8 6.37 21.85 -5.65
C THR A 8 5.69 20.81 -6.55
N MET A 9 4.46 20.40 -6.21
CA MET A 9 3.62 19.47 -6.98
C MET A 9 2.60 20.20 -7.87
N GLY A 10 2.78 21.51 -8.12
CA GLY A 10 1.94 22.32 -9.02
C GLY A 10 0.52 22.62 -8.53
N SER A 11 0.20 22.29 -7.27
CA SER A 11 -1.14 22.46 -6.70
C SER A 11 -1.27 23.82 -6.01
N LYS A 12 -2.41 24.51 -6.16
CA LYS A 12 -2.75 25.66 -5.31
C LYS A 12 -2.86 25.21 -3.85
N VAL A 13 -2.28 25.97 -2.94
CA VAL A 13 -2.13 25.61 -1.52
C VAL A 13 -3.07 26.46 -0.66
N LYS A 14 -3.69 25.85 0.36
CA LYS A 14 -4.51 26.58 1.34
C LYS A 14 -3.67 27.63 2.06
N GLU A 15 -4.27 28.78 2.33
CA GLU A 15 -3.64 29.86 3.09
C GLU A 15 -3.13 29.34 4.45
N GLY A 16 -1.90 29.73 4.82
CA GLY A 16 -1.22 29.25 6.02
C GLY A 16 -0.54 27.88 5.92
N PHE A 17 -0.72 27.12 4.84
CA PHE A 17 -0.06 25.82 4.64
C PHE A 17 1.05 25.89 3.57
N LYS A 18 2.10 25.07 3.72
CA LYS A 18 3.20 24.98 2.74
C LYS A 18 2.89 24.03 1.57
N CYS A 19 2.20 22.92 1.84
CA CYS A 19 2.01 21.85 0.86
C CYS A 19 0.56 21.37 0.71
N LYS A 20 -0.36 21.77 1.59
CA LYS A 20 -1.75 21.28 1.63
C LYS A 20 -2.58 21.89 0.49
N PRO A 21 -3.01 21.12 -0.51
CA PRO A 21 -3.72 21.69 -1.64
C PRO A 21 -5.14 22.15 -1.26
N GLU A 22 -5.64 23.17 -1.97
CA GLU A 22 -7.01 23.66 -1.84
C GLU A 22 -8.03 22.64 -2.32
N VAL A 23 -7.80 22.09 -3.51
CA VAL A 23 -8.62 21.06 -4.14
C VAL A 23 -7.94 19.71 -3.97
N LEU A 24 -8.69 18.76 -3.43
CA LEU A 24 -8.23 17.39 -3.32
C LEU A 24 -8.38 16.69 -4.67
N ASP A 25 -7.25 16.32 -5.30
CA ASP A 25 -7.23 15.59 -6.58
C ASP A 25 -7.11 14.07 -6.30
N PRO A 26 -8.15 13.28 -6.61
CA PRO A 26 -8.14 11.81 -6.48
C PRO A 26 -7.02 11.10 -7.24
N ASN A 27 -6.48 11.75 -8.26
CA ASN A 27 -5.37 11.22 -9.06
C ASN A 27 -4.00 11.62 -8.49
N LYS A 28 -3.94 12.47 -7.44
CA LYS A 28 -2.67 12.83 -6.80
C LYS A 28 -2.20 11.76 -5.79
N PRO A 29 -0.89 11.45 -5.75
CA PRO A 29 -0.38 10.23 -5.12
C PRO A 29 -0.56 10.11 -3.61
N MET A 30 -0.76 11.19 -2.87
CA MET A 30 -0.89 11.14 -1.40
C MET A 30 -2.32 11.20 -0.88
N MET A 31 -3.28 11.69 -1.66
CA MET A 31 -4.53 12.19 -1.05
C MET A 31 -5.67 11.18 -1.05
N HIS A 32 -5.63 10.18 -1.93
CA HIS A 32 -6.74 9.26 -2.13
C HIS A 32 -6.26 7.84 -2.45
N TYR A 33 -5.63 7.16 -1.48
CA TYR A 33 -5.51 5.69 -1.52
C TYR A 33 -6.67 5.05 -0.76
N LYS A 34 -7.08 3.86 -1.22
CA LYS A 34 -7.97 2.96 -0.50
C LYS A 34 -7.14 2.09 0.45
N THR A 35 -6.10 1.49 -0.10
CA THR A 35 -5.22 0.58 0.63
C THR A 35 -3.77 1.02 0.43
N GLN A 36 -2.96 0.96 1.47
CA GLN A 36 -1.52 1.15 1.39
C GLN A 36 -0.84 -0.14 1.84
N ILE A 37 0.08 -0.62 1.00
CA ILE A 37 0.89 -1.80 1.30
C ILE A 37 2.30 -1.30 1.59
N PHE A 38 2.81 -1.67 2.76
CA PHE A 38 4.19 -1.42 3.13
C PHE A 38 5.01 -2.70 2.98
N ILE A 39 6.08 -2.63 2.20
CA ILE A 39 6.97 -3.76 1.92
C ILE A 39 8.32 -3.47 2.54
N CYS A 40 8.80 -4.38 3.38
CA CYS A 40 10.13 -4.26 3.97
C CYS A 40 11.20 -4.42 2.88
N SER A 41 11.92 -3.35 2.58
CA SER A 41 13.06 -3.32 1.64
C SER A 41 14.35 -3.05 2.41
N SER A 42 14.57 -3.80 3.49
CA SER A 42 15.85 -3.80 4.21
C SER A 42 16.73 -4.94 3.69
N PRO A 43 18.06 -4.87 3.85
CA PRO A 43 18.97 -5.84 3.22
C PRO A 43 18.66 -7.32 3.51
N ARG A 44 18.16 -7.64 4.72
CA ARG A 44 17.77 -9.02 5.08
C ARG A 44 16.52 -9.52 4.35
N CYS A 45 15.60 -8.62 4.03
CA CYS A 45 14.39 -8.92 3.28
C CYS A 45 14.70 -8.98 1.79
N GLU A 46 15.51 -8.05 1.27
CA GLU A 46 15.99 -8.06 -0.11
C GLU A 46 16.85 -9.30 -0.42
N SER A 47 17.63 -9.81 0.54
CA SER A 47 18.44 -11.02 0.31
C SER A 47 17.65 -12.31 0.10
N VAL A 48 16.34 -12.31 0.41
CA VAL A 48 15.46 -13.50 0.27
C VAL A 48 14.33 -13.27 -0.73
N SER A 49 14.24 -12.07 -1.32
CA SER A 49 13.18 -11.69 -2.25
C SER A 49 13.75 -10.99 -3.47
N ASP A 50 12.89 -10.70 -4.43
CA ASP A 50 13.24 -9.81 -5.54
C ASP A 50 13.55 -8.39 -4.99
N PRO A 51 14.77 -7.85 -5.17
CA PRO A 51 15.12 -6.50 -4.69
C PRO A 51 14.22 -5.41 -5.32
N ASP A 52 13.66 -5.69 -6.49
CA ASP A 52 12.77 -4.79 -7.23
C ASP A 52 11.29 -5.12 -7.01
N LEU A 53 10.95 -6.00 -6.05
CA LEU A 53 9.58 -6.43 -5.76
C LEU A 53 8.62 -5.24 -5.69
N ALA A 54 8.98 -4.18 -4.96
CA ALA A 54 8.11 -3.02 -4.81
C ALA A 54 7.84 -2.27 -6.13
N ASP A 55 8.81 -2.23 -7.05
CA ASP A 55 8.61 -1.62 -8.38
C ASP A 55 7.77 -2.54 -9.27
N ARG A 56 8.01 -3.85 -9.23
CA ARG A 56 7.17 -4.83 -9.93
C ARG A 56 5.71 -4.76 -9.47
N LEU A 57 5.45 -4.67 -8.16
CA LEU A 57 4.09 -4.54 -7.65
C LEU A 57 3.42 -3.23 -8.10
N ARG A 58 4.18 -2.14 -8.29
CA ARG A 58 3.64 -0.89 -8.85
C ARG A 58 3.18 -1.08 -10.28
N GLU A 59 3.94 -1.79 -11.11
CA GLU A 59 3.51 -2.09 -12.47
C GLU A 59 2.28 -3.01 -12.50
N ILE A 60 2.22 -4.07 -11.67
CA ILE A 60 1.02 -4.92 -11.58
C ILE A 60 -0.21 -4.10 -11.18
N THR A 61 -0.11 -3.24 -10.15
CA THR A 61 -1.26 -2.39 -9.76
C THR A 61 -1.66 -1.41 -10.86
N LYS A 62 -0.73 -0.94 -11.69
CA LYS A 62 -1.00 -0.04 -12.82
C LYS A 62 -1.70 -0.77 -13.96
N GLU A 63 -1.26 -1.99 -14.29
CA GLU A 63 -1.91 -2.86 -15.27
C GLU A 63 -3.34 -3.20 -14.87
N MET A 64 -3.58 -3.42 -13.57
CA MET A 64 -4.93 -3.66 -13.02
C MET A 64 -5.79 -2.38 -12.88
N GLY A 65 -5.25 -1.20 -13.20
CA GLY A 65 -5.93 0.08 -13.00
C GLY A 65 -6.12 0.49 -11.52
N LEU A 66 -5.44 -0.19 -10.60
CA LEU A 66 -5.48 0.02 -9.15
C LEU A 66 -4.42 1.03 -8.67
N ASN A 67 -3.62 1.62 -9.55
CA ASN A 67 -2.67 2.68 -9.18
C ASN A 67 -3.31 4.07 -9.00
N ARG A 68 -4.60 4.22 -9.37
CA ARG A 68 -5.37 5.47 -9.31
C ARG A 68 -6.85 5.23 -8.93
N GLY A 69 -7.59 6.31 -8.67
CA GLY A 69 -9.05 6.26 -8.46
C GLY A 69 -9.50 5.82 -7.06
N LYS A 70 -10.75 5.31 -6.98
CA LYS A 70 -11.41 4.98 -5.71
C LYS A 70 -10.84 3.73 -5.02
N ASN A 71 -10.37 2.76 -5.79
CA ASN A 71 -9.83 1.50 -5.32
C ASN A 71 -8.30 1.48 -5.31
N ARG A 72 -7.70 2.66 -5.24
CA ARG A 72 -6.26 2.81 -5.39
C ARG A 72 -5.48 2.06 -4.30
N ILE A 73 -4.56 1.21 -4.72
CA ILE A 73 -3.57 0.53 -3.89
C ILE A 73 -2.24 1.25 -4.03
N LYS A 74 -1.66 1.67 -2.90
CA LYS A 74 -0.38 2.39 -2.85
C LYS A 74 0.71 1.46 -2.33
N ILE A 75 1.70 1.17 -3.17
CA ILE A 75 2.87 0.38 -2.79
C ILE A 75 3.98 1.27 -2.24
N THR A 76 4.37 1.03 -0.99
CA THR A 76 5.36 1.82 -0.25
C THR A 76 6.50 0.92 0.23
N ARG A 77 7.74 1.33 -0.03
CA ARG A 77 8.92 0.70 0.59
C ARG A 77 9.01 1.16 2.04
N SER A 78 9.22 0.24 2.97
CA SER A 78 9.54 0.53 4.36
C SER A 78 10.95 0.01 4.68
N ARG A 79 11.51 0.51 5.79
CA ARG A 79 12.74 -0.06 6.36
C ARG A 79 12.40 -1.33 7.15
N CYS A 80 13.35 -1.79 7.97
CA CYS A 80 13.21 -3.01 8.76
C CYS A 80 11.94 -3.02 9.63
N PHE A 81 11.19 -4.10 9.54
CA PHE A 81 10.02 -4.39 10.38
C PHE A 81 10.32 -5.27 11.60
N GLY A 82 11.57 -5.72 11.80
CA GLY A 82 11.93 -6.63 12.89
C GLY A 82 11.39 -8.06 12.74
N ALA A 83 10.59 -8.36 11.71
CA ALA A 83 9.93 -9.65 11.51
C ALA A 83 10.71 -10.64 10.61
N CYS A 84 12.05 -10.56 10.60
CA CYS A 84 12.90 -11.33 9.66
C CYS A 84 12.71 -12.86 9.74
N ARG A 85 12.28 -13.39 10.90
CA ARG A 85 11.99 -14.82 11.09
C ARG A 85 10.88 -15.34 10.15
N HIS A 86 10.07 -14.42 9.62
CA HIS A 86 8.98 -14.70 8.70
C HIS A 86 9.34 -14.42 7.23
N LYS A 87 10.65 -14.31 6.94
CA LYS A 87 11.21 -14.02 5.61
C LYS A 87 10.75 -12.65 5.09
N GLN A 88 10.35 -12.55 3.83
CA GLN A 88 9.77 -11.34 3.28
C GLN A 88 8.36 -11.13 3.85
N VAL A 89 8.14 -9.94 4.41
CA VAL A 89 6.87 -9.53 5.02
C VAL A 89 6.35 -8.24 4.39
N LEU A 90 5.04 -8.06 4.44
CA LEU A 90 4.38 -6.79 4.15
C LEU A 90 3.25 -6.53 5.14
N GLU A 91 2.88 -5.26 5.27
CA GLU A 91 1.73 -4.82 6.05
C GLU A 91 0.70 -4.19 5.12
N ILE A 92 -0.57 -4.55 5.34
CA ILE A 92 -1.73 -3.97 4.66
C ILE A 92 -2.36 -2.96 5.62
N VAL A 93 -2.49 -1.71 5.17
CA VAL A 93 -3.16 -0.64 5.90
C VAL A 93 -4.33 -0.14 5.06
N GLU A 94 -5.54 -0.30 5.58
CA GLU A 94 -6.74 0.20 4.92
C GLU A 94 -7.01 1.65 5.35
N ASN A 95 -7.39 2.48 4.40
CA ASN A 95 -7.91 3.81 4.71
C ASN A 95 -9.38 3.67 5.14
N THR A 96 -9.57 3.26 6.39
CA THR A 96 -10.89 2.99 6.99
C THR A 96 -11.80 4.21 6.98
N ARG A 97 -11.24 5.42 7.00
CA ARG A 97 -12.00 6.68 6.82
C ARG A 97 -12.64 6.81 5.43
N ARG A 98 -12.14 6.07 4.43
CA ARG A 98 -12.61 6.12 3.04
C ARG A 98 -13.46 4.91 2.66
N ASN A 99 -13.04 3.70 3.01
CA ASN A 99 -13.73 2.47 2.60
C ASN A 99 -14.57 1.83 3.72
N GLY A 100 -14.40 2.24 4.98
CA GLY A 100 -15.07 1.65 6.14
C GLY A 100 -14.68 0.19 6.43
N PHE A 101 -13.70 -0.36 5.72
CA PHE A 101 -13.39 -1.79 5.76
C PHE A 101 -12.20 -2.07 6.69
N LEU A 102 -12.48 -2.70 7.83
CA LEU A 102 -11.48 -3.01 8.86
C LEU A 102 -10.78 -4.35 8.66
N GLY A 103 -11.38 -5.28 7.91
CA GLY A 103 -10.95 -6.69 7.89
C GLY A 103 -9.54 -6.95 7.35
N ASN A 104 -8.97 -6.01 6.59
CA ASN A 104 -7.58 -6.09 6.12
C ASN A 104 -6.64 -5.08 6.80
N ASN A 105 -7.17 -4.22 7.67
CA ASN A 105 -6.39 -3.16 8.28
C ASN A 105 -5.45 -3.73 9.34
N GLY A 106 -4.14 -3.50 9.17
CA GLY A 106 -3.14 -4.02 10.09
C GLY A 106 -2.84 -5.50 9.88
N VAL A 107 -3.20 -6.08 8.73
CA VAL A 107 -2.84 -7.47 8.39
C VAL A 107 -1.37 -7.53 7.98
N TRP A 108 -0.61 -8.44 8.59
CA TRP A 108 0.81 -8.67 8.30
C TRP A 108 0.98 -9.97 7.54
N LEU A 109 1.25 -9.90 6.23
CA LEU A 109 1.51 -11.11 5.44
C LEU A 109 2.97 -11.54 5.54
N LYS A 110 3.20 -12.84 5.67
CA LYS A 110 4.53 -13.47 5.65
C LYS A 110 4.78 -14.28 4.40
N GLU A 111 6.05 -14.61 4.19
CA GLU A 111 6.51 -15.45 3.08
C GLU A 111 6.15 -14.90 1.69
N VAL A 112 5.99 -13.57 1.55
CA VAL A 112 5.48 -12.99 0.29
C VAL A 112 6.48 -13.05 -0.88
N HIS A 113 7.76 -13.33 -0.60
CA HIS A 113 8.76 -13.70 -1.61
C HIS A 113 8.40 -14.96 -2.42
N LEU A 114 7.49 -15.81 -1.91
CA LEU A 114 7.00 -17.00 -2.62
C LEU A 114 5.80 -16.71 -3.53
N TYR A 115 5.35 -15.45 -3.60
CA TYR A 115 4.16 -15.11 -4.39
C TYR A 115 4.55 -14.90 -5.85
N ASP A 116 3.88 -15.64 -6.73
CA ASP A 116 3.91 -15.39 -8.16
C ASP A 116 2.98 -14.23 -8.53
N GLU A 117 2.98 -13.87 -9.82
CA GLU A 117 2.18 -12.76 -10.32
C GLU A 117 0.67 -12.99 -10.14
N GLU A 118 0.20 -14.22 -10.37
CA GLU A 118 -1.21 -14.56 -10.23
C GLU A 118 -1.69 -14.33 -8.80
N LYS A 119 -0.90 -14.75 -7.81
CA LYS A 119 -1.20 -14.55 -6.40
C LYS A 119 -1.16 -13.07 -6.01
N TRP A 120 -0.25 -12.27 -6.58
CA TRP A 120 -0.26 -10.82 -6.39
C TRP A 120 -1.51 -10.16 -6.96
N ARG A 121 -1.91 -10.52 -8.18
CA ARG A 121 -3.15 -10.03 -8.80
C ARG A 121 -4.36 -10.44 -7.97
N ARG A 122 -4.41 -11.68 -7.45
CA ARG A 122 -5.46 -12.14 -6.56
C ARG A 122 -5.52 -11.30 -5.28
N LEU A 123 -4.39 -11.06 -4.62
CA LEU A 123 -4.31 -10.19 -3.44
C LEU A 123 -4.90 -8.81 -3.75
N PHE A 124 -4.46 -8.17 -4.83
CA PHE A 124 -4.94 -6.84 -5.20
C PHE A 124 -6.43 -6.82 -5.56
N GLY A 125 -6.94 -7.88 -6.18
CA GLY A 125 -8.37 -8.08 -6.44
C GLY A 125 -9.17 -8.07 -5.14
N LEU A 126 -8.78 -8.91 -4.17
CA LEU A 126 -9.43 -8.99 -2.85
C LEU A 126 -9.45 -7.65 -2.13
N LEU A 127 -8.31 -6.95 -2.12
CA LEU A 127 -8.20 -5.60 -1.53
C LEU A 127 -9.11 -4.60 -2.26
N SER A 128 -9.20 -4.66 -3.58
CA SER A 128 -10.06 -3.77 -4.37
C SER A 128 -11.56 -4.02 -4.11
N GLU A 129 -11.93 -5.24 -3.75
CA GLU A 129 -13.30 -5.72 -3.51
C GLU A 129 -13.74 -5.64 -2.04
N ASN A 130 -12.86 -5.22 -1.10
CA ASN A 130 -13.13 -5.32 0.34
C ASN A 130 -13.41 -6.76 0.80
N ARG A 131 -12.65 -7.72 0.28
CA ARG A 131 -12.67 -9.09 0.77
C ARG A 131 -11.52 -9.30 1.76
N GLU A 132 -11.79 -10.03 2.83
CA GLU A 132 -10.80 -10.32 3.86
C GLU A 132 -9.74 -11.27 3.30
N VAL A 133 -8.50 -10.81 3.24
CA VAL A 133 -7.38 -11.55 2.65
C VAL A 133 -7.13 -12.87 3.39
N LEU A 134 -7.29 -12.88 4.72
CA LEU A 134 -7.03 -14.06 5.55
C LEU A 134 -8.13 -15.12 5.52
N LYS A 135 -9.30 -14.81 4.93
CA LYS A 135 -10.34 -15.81 4.67
C LYS A 135 -10.09 -16.61 3.39
N GLU A 136 -9.10 -16.21 2.60
CA GLU A 136 -8.80 -16.80 1.30
C GLU A 136 -7.56 -17.70 1.38
N GLU A 137 -7.59 -18.82 0.65
CA GLU A 137 -6.50 -19.78 0.66
C GLU A 137 -5.19 -19.19 0.11
N GLY A 138 -4.09 -19.60 0.74
CA GLY A 138 -2.74 -19.27 0.32
C GLY A 138 -2.17 -17.98 0.88
N PHE A 139 -2.95 -17.15 1.58
CA PHE A 139 -2.42 -16.01 2.33
C PHE A 139 -2.13 -16.41 3.77
N LYS A 140 -0.94 -16.06 4.27
CA LYS A 140 -0.50 -16.44 5.61
C LYS A 140 -0.14 -15.19 6.40
N GLU A 141 -0.66 -15.10 7.61
CA GLU A 141 -0.35 -14.01 8.52
C GLU A 141 0.91 -14.29 9.37
N VAL A 142 1.61 -13.23 9.74
CA VAL A 142 2.53 -13.22 10.87
C VAL A 142 1.71 -13.46 12.15
N PRO A 143 1.98 -14.53 12.92
CA PRO A 143 1.27 -14.78 14.16
C PRO A 143 1.61 -13.68 15.17
N MET A 144 0.62 -12.87 15.52
CA MET A 144 0.68 -11.92 16.63
C MET A 144 0.07 -12.61 17.86
N GLY A 145 0.63 -12.35 19.05
CA GLY A 145 0.07 -12.89 20.29
C GLY A 145 -1.26 -12.20 20.60
N GLU A 146 -2.26 -13.00 20.95
CA GLU A 146 -3.40 -12.53 21.73
C GLU A 146 -3.01 -12.75 23.20
N GLU A 147 -2.80 -11.66 23.94
CA GLU A 147 -2.63 -11.72 25.40
C GLU A 147 -3.99 -11.88 26.10
#